data_AF-A0A2M8AAH0-F1
#
_entry.id   AF-A0A2M8AAH0-F1
#
_cell.length_a   1.000
_cell.length_b   1.000
_cell.length_c   1.000
_cell.angle_alpha   90.00
_cell.angle_beta   90.00
_cell.angle_gamma   90.00
#
_symmetry.space_group_name_H-M   'P 1'
#
loop_
_entity.id
_entity.type
_entity.pdbx_description
1 polymer ?
#
loop_
_entity_poly.entity_id
_entity_poly.type
_entity_poly.pdbx_seq_one_letter_code
_entity_poly.pdbx_strand_id
1 'polypeptide(L)'
;MKKALPYLLATILTGFGLLTLFLSTSVIFDLFGIRAKEGNYVLFVIWSNFISSILYLIASYGFVTSKKWTAKILGVSTIILITAFVSLFYHINSGGIYETKTIGAMIFRISVTMAF
;
A
#
# COMPACT_ATOMS: atom_id res chain seq x y z
N MET A 1 21.17 21.19 7.42
CA MET A 1 20.53 20.42 6.32
C MET A 1 20.34 18.92 6.62
N LYS A 2 21.13 18.26 7.50
CA LYS A 2 21.05 16.81 7.76
C LYS A 2 19.74 16.25 8.34
N LYS A 3 18.84 17.09 8.87
CA LYS A 3 17.55 16.65 9.45
C LYS A 3 16.35 16.79 8.49
N ALA A 4 16.47 17.50 7.37
CA ALA A 4 15.31 17.78 6.51
C ALA A 4 14.83 16.53 5.74
N LEU A 5 15.77 15.66 5.34
CA LEU A 5 15.47 14.48 4.54
C LEU A 5 14.55 13.46 5.27
N PRO A 6 14.79 13.07 6.53
CA PRO A 6 13.88 12.20 7.27
C PRO A 6 12.46 12.77 7.43
N TYR A 7 12.31 14.08 7.66
CA TYR A 7 11.00 14.71 7.76
C TYR A 7 10.27 14.76 6.41
N LEU A 8 11.01 14.99 5.31
CA LEU A 8 10.44 14.95 3.97
C LEU A 8 9.93 13.54 3.65
N LEU A 9 10.76 12.51 3.90
CA LEU A 9 10.37 11.11 3.69
C LEU A 9 9.17 10.73 4.54
N ALA A 10 9.16 11.10 5.82
CA ALA A 10 8.02 10.88 6.70
C ALA A 10 6.75 11.55 6.17
N THR A 11 6.83 12.80 5.71
CA THR A 11 5.67 13.53 5.17
C THR A 11 5.08 12.84 3.94
N ILE A 12 5.94 12.47 2.97
CA ILE A 12 5.51 11.78 1.75
C ILE A 12 4.92 10.41 2.08
N LEU A 13 5.59 9.63 2.93
CA LEU A 13 5.14 8.30 3.34
C LEU A 13 3.82 8.36 4.11
N THR A 14 3.63 9.39 4.93
CA THR A 14 2.35 9.63 5.64
C THR A 14 1.23 9.93 4.66
N GLY A 15 1.44 10.86 3.72
CA GLY A 15 0.44 11.18 2.70
C GLY A 15 0.05 9.95 1.87
N PHE A 16 1.04 9.17 1.44
CA PHE A 16 0.83 7.93 0.71
C PHE A 16 0.12 6.86 1.53
N GLY A 17 0.51 6.69 2.80
CA GLY A 17 -0.14 5.77 3.74
C GLY A 17 -1.59 6.14 4.01
N LEU A 18 -1.88 7.40 4.32
CA LEU A 18 -3.25 7.87 4.59
C LEU A 18 -4.15 7.75 3.36
N LEU A 19 -3.66 8.10 2.18
CA LEU A 19 -4.43 7.96 0.94
C LEU A 19 -4.74 6.48 0.64
N THR A 20 -3.75 5.60 0.81
CA THR A 20 -3.95 4.16 0.60
C THR A 20 -4.92 3.58 1.63
N LEU A 21 -4.77 3.96 2.90
CA LEU A 21 -5.66 3.55 3.99
C LEU A 21 -7.09 3.98 3.69
N PHE A 22 -7.30 5.23 3.30
CA PHE A 22 -8.63 5.77 2.98
C PHE A 22 -9.28 5.01 1.81
N LEU A 23 -8.55 4.80 0.71
CA LEU A 23 -9.06 4.07 -0.44
C LEU A 23 -9.42 2.62 -0.07
N SER A 24 -8.51 1.89 0.59
CA SER A 24 -8.77 0.50 0.96
C SER A 24 -9.91 0.37 1.97
N THR A 25 -9.98 1.26 2.97
CA THR A 25 -11.09 1.29 3.94
C THR A 25 -12.41 1.58 3.25
N SER A 26 -12.44 2.52 2.31
CA SER A 26 -13.66 2.87 1.58
C SER A 26 -14.21 1.69 0.79
N VAL A 27 -13.34 0.85 0.25
CA VAL A 27 -13.76 -0.36 -0.46
C VAL A 27 -14.17 -1.46 0.52
N ILE A 28 -13.42 -1.67 1.61
CA ILE A 28 -13.71 -2.70 2.61
C ILE A 28 -15.06 -2.43 3.31
N PHE A 29 -15.38 -1.18 3.62
CA PHE A 29 -16.61 -0.81 4.33
C PHE A 29 -17.69 -0.22 3.43
N ASP A 30 -17.49 -0.22 2.11
CA ASP A 30 -18.39 0.39 1.13
C ASP A 30 -18.74 1.85 1.42
N LEU A 31 -17.75 2.60 1.92
CA LEU A 31 -17.92 4.02 2.18
C LEU A 31 -18.08 4.75 0.83
N PHE A 32 -19.03 5.68 0.78
CA PHE A 32 -19.26 6.54 -0.39
C PHE A 32 -19.62 5.78 -1.68
N GLY A 33 -20.08 4.52 -1.58
CA GLY A 33 -20.43 3.69 -2.73
C GLY A 33 -19.24 3.38 -3.64
N ILE A 34 -18.03 3.36 -3.08
CA ILE A 34 -16.79 3.18 -3.86
C ILE A 34 -16.68 1.76 -4.42
N ARG A 35 -17.29 0.74 -3.81
CA ARG A 35 -17.27 -0.63 -4.34
C ARG A 35 -17.83 -0.72 -5.76
N ALA A 36 -18.94 -0.03 -6.01
CA ALA A 36 -19.56 0.00 -7.34
C ALA A 36 -18.69 0.72 -8.38
N LYS A 37 -17.85 1.68 -7.95
CA LYS A 37 -16.93 2.44 -8.82
C LYS A 37 -15.64 1.70 -9.11
N GLU A 38 -15.13 0.92 -8.14
CA GLU A 38 -13.97 0.07 -8.34
C GLU A 38 -14.29 -1.17 -9.19
N GLY A 39 -15.54 -1.64 -9.20
CA GLY A 39 -15.96 -2.75 -10.06
C GLY A 39 -15.36 -4.08 -9.61
N ASN A 40 -14.63 -4.76 -10.50
CA ASN A 40 -14.08 -6.10 -10.25
C ASN A 40 -12.73 -6.05 -9.53
N TYR A 41 -12.74 -5.57 -8.30
CA TYR A 41 -11.57 -5.56 -7.46
C TYR A 41 -11.31 -6.91 -6.81
N VAL A 42 -10.04 -7.23 -6.56
CA VAL A 42 -9.64 -8.44 -5.84
C VAL A 42 -9.53 -8.13 -4.34
N LEU A 43 -10.47 -8.65 -3.56
CA LEU A 43 -10.61 -8.32 -2.12
C LEU A 43 -9.31 -8.55 -1.33
N PHE A 44 -8.57 -9.63 -1.60
CA PHE A 44 -7.30 -9.91 -0.94
C PHE A 44 -6.23 -8.84 -1.20
N VAL A 45 -6.21 -8.26 -2.40
CA VAL A 45 -5.28 -7.17 -2.75
C VAL A 45 -5.60 -5.92 -1.95
N ILE A 46 -6.89 -5.60 -1.76
CA ILE A 46 -7.32 -4.46 -0.96
C ILE A 46 -6.95 -4.63 0.52
N TRP A 47 -7.15 -5.82 1.09
CA TRP A 47 -6.73 -6.10 2.46
C TRP A 47 -5.21 -5.99 2.63
N SER A 48 -4.45 -6.49 1.65
CA SER A 48 -2.98 -6.37 1.65
C SER A 48 -2.54 -4.90 1.61
N ASN A 49 -3.21 -4.08 0.79
CA ASN A 49 -2.97 -2.63 0.72
C ASN A 49 -3.35 -1.91 2.03
N PHE A 50 -4.47 -2.29 2.64
CA PHE A 50 -4.92 -1.77 3.94
C PHE A 50 -3.87 -2.03 5.03
N ILE A 51 -3.40 -3.27 5.16
CA ILE A 51 -2.37 -3.63 6.15
C ILE A 51 -1.06 -2.87 5.86
N SER A 52 -0.63 -2.84 4.60
CA SER A 52 0.57 -2.11 4.18
C SER A 52 0.50 -0.63 4.51
N SER A 53 -0.68 -0.01 4.36
CA SER A 53 -0.86 1.41 4.67
C SER A 53 -0.69 1.73 6.16
N ILE A 54 -1.10 0.82 7.06
CA ILE A 54 -0.85 0.95 8.50
C ILE A 54 0.65 0.86 8.78
N LEU A 55 1.35 -0.08 8.12
CA LEU A 55 2.80 -0.21 8.22
C LEU A 55 3.52 1.07 7.75
N TYR A 56 3.06 1.74 6.70
CA TYR A 56 3.61 3.03 6.25
C TYR A 56 3.48 4.13 7.29
N LEU A 57 2.33 4.23 7.97
CA LEU A 57 2.14 5.23 9.02
C LEU A 57 3.07 4.98 10.21
N ILE A 58 3.26 3.71 10.59
CA ILE A 58 4.20 3.33 11.64
C ILE A 58 5.66 3.62 11.21
N ALA A 59 6.02 3.29 9.97
CA ALA A 59 7.35 3.56 9.42
C ALA A 59 7.64 5.07 9.31
N SER A 60 6.64 5.88 8.97
CA SER A 60 6.76 7.34 8.96
C SER A 60 7.17 7.90 10.33
N TYR A 61 6.55 7.43 11.41
CA TYR A 61 6.95 7.76 12.77
C TYR A 61 8.40 7.33 13.06
N GLY A 62 8.81 6.16 12.55
CA GLY A 62 10.18 5.67 12.62
C GLY A 62 11.20 6.57 11.90
N PHE A 63 10.84 7.20 10.78
CA PHE A 63 11.70 8.17 10.08
C PHE A 63 11.91 9.45 10.91
N VAL A 64 10.85 10.00 11.50
CA VAL A 64 10.95 11.18 12.38
C VAL A 64 11.85 10.91 13.58
N THR A 65 11.75 9.72 14.16
CA THR A 65 12.55 9.30 15.33
C THR A 65 13.90 8.67 14.96
N SER A 66 14.26 8.61 13.67
CA SER A 66 15.51 8.06 13.12
C SER A 66 15.85 6.65 13.63
N LYS A 67 14.84 5.78 13.70
CA LYS A 67 15.00 4.44 14.26
C LYS A 67 15.29 3.39 13.18
N LYS A 68 16.10 2.38 13.52
CA LYS A 68 16.50 1.30 12.60
C LYS A 68 15.38 0.31 12.24
N TRP A 69 14.26 0.30 12.98
CA TRP A 69 13.14 -0.62 12.71
C TRP A 69 12.27 -0.16 11.53
N THR A 70 12.39 1.10 11.08
CA THR A 70 11.69 1.63 9.90
C THR A 70 11.91 0.76 8.66
N ALA A 71 13.16 0.43 8.35
CA ALA A 71 13.51 -0.40 7.21
C ALA A 71 12.94 -1.82 7.32
N LYS A 72 12.87 -2.38 8.54
CA LYS A 72 12.26 -3.69 8.77
C LYS A 72 10.75 -3.67 8.49
N ILE A 73 10.05 -2.62 8.94
CA ILE A 73 8.62 -2.45 8.70
C ILE A 73 8.31 -2.29 7.21
N LEU A 74 9.06 -1.44 6.52
CA LEU A 74 8.91 -1.27 5.08
C LEU A 74 9.23 -2.56 4.33
N GLY A 75 10.25 -3.30 4.76
CA GLY A 75 10.57 -4.63 4.21
C GLY A 75 9.40 -5.61 4.35
N VAL A 76 8.76 -5.67 5.53
CA VAL A 76 7.55 -6.49 5.73
C VAL A 76 6.42 -6.05 4.82
N SER A 77 6.19 -4.74 4.69
CA SER A 77 5.16 -4.20 3.79
C SER A 77 5.42 -4.57 2.33
N THR A 78 6.67 -4.50 1.87
CA THR A 78 7.06 -4.92 0.52
C THR A 78 6.79 -6.40 0.29
N ILE A 79 7.07 -7.27 1.27
CA ILE A 79 6.76 -8.71 1.16
C ILE A 79 5.26 -8.93 1.05
N ILE A 80 4.44 -8.23 1.84
CA ILE A 80 2.97 -8.29 1.75
C ILE A 80 2.48 -7.87 0.36
N LEU A 81 3.02 -6.78 -0.19
CA LEU A 81 2.63 -6.32 -1.53
C LEU A 81 3.09 -7.28 -2.63
N ILE A 82 4.31 -7.82 -2.57
CA ILE A 82 4.81 -8.78 -3.56
C ILE A 82 3.98 -10.06 -3.53
N THR A 83 3.69 -10.60 -2.33
CA THR A 83 2.84 -11.78 -2.19
C THR A 83 1.44 -11.53 -2.73
N ALA A 84 0.83 -10.39 -2.42
CA ALA A 84 -0.44 -9.97 -3.00
C ALA A 84 -0.41 -9.86 -4.53
N PHE A 85 0.69 -9.36 -5.09
CA PHE A 85 0.88 -9.25 -6.53
C PHE A 85 1.00 -10.61 -7.21
N VAL A 86 1.74 -11.54 -6.62
CA VAL A 86 1.84 -12.93 -7.10
C VAL A 86 0.48 -13.63 -7.03
N SER A 87 -0.25 -13.47 -5.92
CA SER A 87 -1.61 -14.02 -5.78
C SER A 87 -2.57 -13.42 -6.80
N LEU A 88 -2.46 -12.12 -7.10
CA LEU A 88 -3.24 -11.46 -8.16
C LEU A 88 -2.95 -12.09 -9.53
N PHE A 89 -1.68 -12.31 -9.88
CA PHE A 89 -1.33 -12.99 -11.13
C PHE A 89 -1.92 -14.40 -11.22
N TYR A 90 -1.87 -15.17 -10.13
CA TYR A 90 -2.48 -16.50 -10.10
C TYR A 90 -4.01 -16.42 -10.31
N HIS A 91 -4.67 -15.45 -9.68
CA HIS A 91 -6.10 -15.20 -9.86
C HIS A 91 -6.45 -14.87 -11.32
N ILE A 92 -5.66 -14.00 -11.96
CA ILE A 92 -5.82 -13.64 -13.38
C ILE A 92 -5.65 -14.85 -14.29
N ASN A 93 -4.59 -15.64 -14.08
CA ASN A 93 -4.31 -16.85 -14.88
C ASN A 93 -5.36 -17.94 -14.69
N SER A 94 -6.07 -17.94 -13.55
CA SER A 94 -7.18 -18.85 -13.28
C SER A 94 -8.51 -18.38 -13.90
N GLY A 95 -8.51 -17.29 -14.68
CA GLY A 95 -9.70 -16.71 -15.30
C GLY A 95 -10.50 -15.78 -14.37
N GLY A 96 -9.91 -15.35 -13.25
CA GLY A 96 -10.53 -14.42 -12.31
C GLY A 96 -10.76 -13.04 -12.94
N ILE A 97 -11.90 -12.42 -12.62
CA ILE A 97 -12.24 -11.08 -13.12
C ILE A 97 -11.40 -10.06 -12.36
N TYR A 98 -10.77 -9.15 -13.08
CA TYR A 98 -9.92 -8.12 -12.50
C TYR A 98 -10.01 -6.84 -13.33
N GLU A 99 -9.74 -5.72 -12.67
CA GLU A 99 -9.52 -4.45 -13.36
C GLU A 99 -8.03 -4.28 -13.68
N THR A 100 -7.70 -3.86 -14.90
CA THR A 100 -6.31 -3.55 -15.29
C THR A 100 -5.68 -2.46 -14.42
N LYS A 101 -6.52 -1.56 -13.88
CA LYS A 101 -6.13 -0.53 -12.90
C LYS A 101 -5.53 -1.14 -11.62
N THR A 102 -5.93 -2.33 -11.21
CA THR A 102 -5.39 -3.01 -10.02
C THR A 102 -3.92 -3.39 -10.21
N ILE A 103 -3.53 -3.84 -11.41
CA ILE A 103 -2.14 -4.17 -11.74
C ILE A 103 -1.27 -2.91 -11.66
N GLY A 104 -1.69 -1.83 -12.33
CA GLY A 104 -0.98 -0.55 -12.31
C GLY A 104 -0.83 0.01 -10.89
N ALA A 105 -1.91 -0.05 -10.11
CA ALA A 105 -1.89 0.40 -8.71
C ALA A 105 -0.95 -0.45 -7.84
N MET A 106 -0.85 -1.76 -8.06
CA MET A 106 0.08 -2.62 -7.33
C MET A 106 1.54 -2.31 -7.66
N ILE A 107 1.88 -2.18 -8.95
CA ILE A 107 3.23 -1.83 -9.39
C ILE A 107 3.64 -0.48 -8.80
N PHE A 108 2.76 0.52 -8.88
CA PHE A 108 3.02 1.84 -8.30
C PHE A 108 3.34 1.75 -6.81
N ARG A 109 2.55 0.99 -6.04
CA ARG A 109 2.78 0.87 -4.59
C ARG A 109 4.08 0.16 -4.26
N ILE A 110 4.44 -0.91 -4.96
CA ILE A 110 5.70 -1.62 -4.75
C ILE A 110 6.87 -0.68 -5.03
N SER A 111 6.85 0.02 -6.18
CA SER A 111 7.92 0.96 -6.55
C SER A 111 8.07 2.10 -5.54
N VAL A 112 6.96 2.70 -5.08
CA VAL A 112 7.01 3.75 -4.05
C VAL A 112 7.58 3.21 -2.75
N THR A 113 7.17 2.01 -2.33
CA THR A 113 7.64 1.41 -1.06
C THR A 113 9.13 1.09 -1.10
N MET A 114 9.64 0.61 -2.24
CA MET A 114 11.07 0.33 -2.42
C MET A 114 11.93 1.61 -2.49
N ALA A 115 11.33 2.76 -2.76
CA ALA A 115 12.05 4.04 -2.79
C ALA A 115 12.35 4.60 -1.38
N PHE A 116 11.72 4.07 -0.32
CA PHE A 116 11.91 4.45 1.08
C PHE A 116 12.82 3.48 1.84
#